data_AF-A0A373C2J8-F1
#
_entry.id   AF-A0A373C2J8-F1
#
_cell.length_a   1.000
_cell.length_b   1.000
_cell.length_c   1.000
_cell.angle_alpha   90.00
_cell.angle_beta   90.00
_cell.angle_gamma   90.00
#
_symmetry.space_group_name_H-M   'P 1'
#
loop_
_entity.id
_entity.type
_entity.pdbx_description
1 polymer ?
#
loop_
_entity_poly.entity_id
_entity_poly.type
_entity_poly.pdbx_seq_one_letter_code
_entity_poly.pdbx_strand_id
1 'polypeptide(L)'
;MDTLRWLHLSDVHFSDGESYEIKRMRDSIIDKMKEVFEKNKVDFVVLSGDLAYQGGGYDANLKKFIESLVDVSGVSIDELFIVPGNHDLKRTQMRSVLLNGMRTEQFKFEKETIEQLQKDFKKYMTFYNKVKGENSNYIYRLVKKEKYNIFLMNTAFTAGTDEDDGKLILEIDSFYNEIKQLKDQENCINIAIGHHPISCFMNGIQKKIWNNFNDFNIDFYLCGHLHKGAYDYDLSGGRTIPTYQCGSGRVDNYATVTFIIGELDMDTKKGKLISYKWLKDEECWAIGGIDGRRAVPGEMEINLDRFKQDSNVYVEDEDLDEDEFRRFMMKFHEKLKHSGMEDINIDPKDVFEKFSNMKCNKSVEKQYHSLCRYFPVIDEIMESTLLTQIERESIPNIVISEYNKVWKKAIDGNEIIELIVENIFQIYKDELNYSNTKLKTYFKILVYWSIYECDIFNDSIQEE
;
A
#
# COMPACT_ATOMS: atom_id res chain seq x y z
N MET A 1 11.97 -25.09 0.70
CA MET A 1 11.24 -23.84 0.95
C MET A 1 11.42 -23.00 -0.29
N ASP A 2 10.31 -22.62 -0.90
CA ASP A 2 10.35 -21.70 -2.03
C ASP A 2 10.52 -20.28 -1.49
N THR A 3 11.54 -19.56 -1.94
CA THR A 3 11.91 -18.26 -1.38
C THR A 3 12.11 -17.29 -2.52
N LEU A 4 11.46 -16.14 -2.43
CA LEU A 4 11.66 -15.01 -3.32
C LEU A 4 12.68 -14.06 -2.69
N ARG A 5 13.77 -13.77 -3.39
CA ARG A 5 14.86 -12.93 -2.89
C ARG A 5 15.24 -11.89 -3.93
N TRP A 6 15.51 -10.66 -3.48
CA TRP A 6 15.82 -9.56 -4.38
C TRP A 6 16.93 -8.67 -3.86
N LEU A 7 17.59 -8.02 -4.80
CA LEU A 7 18.52 -6.92 -4.55
C LEU A 7 17.83 -5.60 -4.93
N HIS A 8 17.96 -4.59 -4.08
CA HIS A 8 17.46 -3.24 -4.34
C HIS A 8 18.56 -2.20 -4.12
N LEU A 9 18.85 -1.42 -5.17
CA LEU A 9 19.63 -0.20 -5.12
C LEU A 9 18.81 0.97 -5.67
N SER A 10 19.17 2.17 -5.25
CA SER A 10 18.62 3.42 -5.76
C SER A 10 19.71 4.46 -5.87
N ASP A 11 19.43 5.56 -6.57
CA ASP A 11 20.23 6.79 -6.51
C ASP A 11 21.70 6.50 -6.81
N VAL A 12 21.92 5.74 -7.90
CA VAL A 12 23.24 5.31 -8.34
C VAL A 12 24.09 6.56 -8.59
N HIS A 13 23.55 7.58 -9.25
CA HIS A 13 24.26 8.83 -9.52
C HIS A 13 25.66 8.57 -10.08
N PHE A 14 25.76 7.71 -11.09
CA PHE A 14 27.04 7.37 -11.69
C PHE A 14 27.58 8.57 -12.48
N SER A 15 28.90 8.77 -12.43
CA SER A 15 29.56 9.86 -13.15
C SER A 15 30.94 9.43 -13.60
N ASP A 16 31.38 9.80 -14.81
CA ASP A 16 32.79 9.66 -15.16
C ASP A 16 33.71 10.46 -14.24
N GLY A 17 34.90 9.93 -13.96
CA GLY A 17 35.90 10.63 -13.15
C GLY A 17 35.61 10.67 -11.65
N GLU A 18 34.90 9.67 -11.11
CA GLU A 18 34.57 9.59 -9.67
C GLU A 18 35.80 9.76 -8.76
N SER A 19 35.58 10.36 -7.59
CA SER A 19 36.62 10.51 -6.56
C SER A 19 37.04 9.14 -6.02
N TYR A 20 38.16 9.10 -5.30
CA TYR A 20 38.65 7.88 -4.66
C TYR A 20 37.58 7.23 -3.78
N GLU A 21 36.87 8.00 -2.95
CA GLU A 21 35.85 7.48 -2.02
C GLU A 21 34.71 6.75 -2.76
N ILE A 22 34.22 7.33 -3.85
CA ILE A 22 33.11 6.75 -4.62
C ILE A 22 33.58 5.49 -5.36
N LYS A 23 34.76 5.55 -5.99
CA LYS A 23 35.35 4.38 -6.67
C LYS A 23 35.57 3.23 -5.70
N ARG A 24 36.16 3.51 -4.54
CA ARG A 24 36.42 2.51 -3.49
C ARG A 24 35.12 1.83 -3.04
N MET A 25 34.06 2.61 -2.84
CA MET A 25 32.74 2.10 -2.49
C MET A 25 32.14 1.25 -3.62
N ARG A 26 32.23 1.71 -4.88
CA ARG A 26 31.74 0.98 -6.07
C ARG A 26 32.44 -0.36 -6.29
N ASP A 27 33.75 -0.41 -6.13
CA ASP A 27 34.48 -1.68 -6.24
C ASP A 27 34.07 -2.62 -5.10
N SER A 28 33.96 -2.08 -3.88
CA SER A 28 33.61 -2.83 -2.68
C SER A 28 32.17 -3.37 -2.69
N ILE A 29 31.21 -2.66 -3.31
CA ILE A 29 29.81 -3.12 -3.34
C ILE A 29 29.67 -4.43 -4.10
N ILE A 30 30.40 -4.59 -5.22
CA ILE A 30 30.38 -5.81 -6.03
C ILE A 30 30.97 -6.98 -5.25
N ASP A 31 32.08 -6.75 -4.55
CA ASP A 31 32.69 -7.79 -3.71
C ASP A 31 31.81 -8.17 -2.52
N LYS A 32 31.13 -7.18 -1.90
CA LYS A 32 30.17 -7.48 -0.83
C LYS A 32 28.97 -8.27 -1.34
N MET A 33 28.47 -7.93 -2.54
CA MET A 33 27.40 -8.69 -3.18
C MET A 33 27.80 -10.12 -3.48
N LYS A 34 29.03 -10.38 -3.95
CA LYS A 34 29.54 -11.76 -4.12
C LYS A 34 29.43 -12.54 -2.81
N GLU A 35 29.94 -12.00 -1.71
CA GLU A 35 29.86 -12.63 -0.38
C GLU A 35 28.40 -12.92 0.04
N VAL A 36 27.50 -11.96 -0.19
CA VAL A 36 26.08 -12.08 0.16
C VAL A 36 25.34 -13.08 -0.74
N PHE A 37 25.81 -13.28 -1.98
CA PHE A 37 25.21 -14.17 -2.96
C PHE A 37 25.81 -15.59 -3.01
N GLU A 38 27.00 -15.80 -2.44
CA GLU A 38 27.61 -17.13 -2.32
C GLU A 38 26.70 -18.15 -1.61
N LYS A 39 25.93 -17.70 -0.62
CA LYS A 39 25.07 -18.57 0.18
C LYS A 39 23.68 -18.75 -0.42
N ASN A 40 23.11 -17.68 -0.98
CA ASN A 40 21.77 -17.65 -1.54
C ASN A 40 21.81 -16.75 -2.78
N LYS A 41 21.19 -17.12 -3.89
CA LYS A 41 21.06 -16.22 -5.06
C LYS A 41 19.86 -15.28 -4.88
N VAL A 42 19.73 -14.29 -5.77
CA VAL A 42 18.52 -13.45 -5.87
C VAL A 42 17.76 -13.84 -7.14
N ASP A 43 16.45 -13.67 -7.12
CA ASP A 43 15.57 -13.90 -8.26
C ASP A 43 15.52 -12.69 -9.18
N PHE A 44 15.62 -11.47 -8.62
CA PHE A 44 15.62 -10.23 -9.38
C PHE A 44 16.41 -9.10 -8.74
N VAL A 45 16.72 -8.09 -9.56
CA VAL A 45 17.45 -6.88 -9.17
C VAL A 45 16.61 -5.65 -9.49
N VAL A 46 16.55 -4.70 -8.56
CA VAL A 46 15.84 -3.42 -8.70
C VAL A 46 16.83 -2.26 -8.66
N LEU A 47 16.76 -1.40 -9.66
CA LEU A 47 17.38 -0.07 -9.70
C LEU A 47 16.28 1.00 -9.73
N SER A 48 15.96 1.58 -8.57
CA SER A 48 14.83 2.51 -8.41
C SER A 48 15.14 3.96 -8.76
N GLY A 49 15.85 4.20 -9.87
CA GLY A 49 16.07 5.53 -10.42
C GLY A 49 17.38 6.21 -10.06
N ASP A 50 17.55 7.39 -10.66
CA ASP A 50 18.71 8.25 -10.56
C ASP A 50 20.01 7.52 -10.92
N LEU A 51 20.07 7.04 -12.15
CA LEU A 51 21.19 6.24 -12.63
C LEU A 51 22.44 7.08 -12.89
N ALA A 52 22.25 8.26 -13.47
CA ALA A 52 23.34 9.16 -13.87
C ALA A 52 23.29 10.47 -13.06
N TYR A 53 24.45 10.92 -12.59
CA TYR A 53 24.56 12.11 -11.74
C TYR A 53 24.26 13.40 -12.52
N GLN A 54 23.16 14.09 -12.20
CA GLN A 54 22.92 15.51 -12.54
C GLN A 54 23.35 15.94 -13.96
N GLY A 55 22.89 15.23 -15.00
CA GLY A 55 23.24 15.54 -16.39
C GLY A 55 24.53 14.91 -16.91
N GLY A 56 25.16 14.07 -16.09
CA GLY A 56 26.24 13.14 -16.42
C GLY A 56 25.88 12.19 -17.57
N GLY A 57 26.90 11.52 -18.07
CA GLY A 57 26.77 10.61 -19.20
C GLY A 57 26.05 9.33 -18.81
N TYR A 58 25.09 8.91 -19.63
CA TYR A 58 24.75 7.48 -19.73
C TYR A 58 25.83 6.79 -20.56
N ASP A 59 26.98 6.63 -19.96
CA ASP A 59 28.21 6.18 -20.61
C ASP A 59 28.40 4.65 -20.53
N ALA A 60 29.52 4.19 -21.09
CA ALA A 60 29.88 2.77 -21.09
C ALA A 60 30.27 2.26 -19.69
N ASN A 61 30.70 3.12 -18.77
CA ASN A 61 31.09 2.72 -17.42
C ASN A 61 29.86 2.46 -16.56
N LEU A 62 28.83 3.31 -16.65
CA LEU A 62 27.53 3.03 -16.03
C LEU A 62 26.93 1.71 -16.56
N LYS A 63 27.00 1.46 -17.87
CA LYS A 63 26.57 0.17 -18.44
C LYS A 63 27.34 -1.01 -17.85
N LYS A 64 28.68 -0.93 -17.80
CA LYS A 64 29.53 -1.97 -17.21
C LYS A 64 29.24 -2.21 -15.72
N PHE A 65 28.94 -1.14 -14.98
CA PHE A 65 28.56 -1.27 -13.57
C PHE A 65 27.25 -2.04 -13.43
N ILE A 66 26.22 -1.70 -14.22
CA ILE A 66 24.95 -2.44 -14.23
C ILE A 66 25.14 -3.89 -14.70
N GLU A 67 25.95 -4.14 -15.74
CA GLU A 67 26.31 -5.48 -16.18
C GLU A 67 26.99 -6.27 -15.06
N SER A 68 27.89 -5.65 -14.30
CA SER A 68 28.54 -6.28 -13.15
C SER A 68 27.55 -6.64 -12.04
N LEU A 69 26.50 -5.83 -11.83
CA LEU A 69 25.41 -6.15 -10.89
C LEU A 69 24.60 -7.37 -11.35
N VAL A 70 24.31 -7.47 -12.65
CA VAL A 70 23.61 -8.62 -13.24
C VAL A 70 24.48 -9.88 -13.15
N ASP A 71 25.77 -9.77 -13.51
CA ASP A 71 26.71 -10.88 -13.48
C ASP A 71 26.90 -11.43 -12.06
N VAL A 72 27.07 -10.55 -11.06
CA VAL A 72 27.29 -10.98 -9.67
C VAL A 72 26.03 -11.58 -9.04
N SER A 73 24.85 -11.05 -9.37
CA SER A 73 23.58 -11.59 -8.89
C SER A 73 23.19 -12.90 -9.60
N GLY A 74 23.71 -13.12 -10.81
CA GLY A 74 23.42 -14.29 -11.63
C GLY A 74 22.00 -14.32 -12.20
N VAL A 75 21.31 -13.17 -12.18
CA VAL A 75 19.97 -13.04 -12.76
C VAL A 75 20.05 -12.88 -14.27
N SER A 76 18.97 -13.22 -14.98
CA SER A 76 18.85 -12.87 -16.39
C SER A 76 18.61 -11.37 -16.54
N ILE A 77 18.93 -10.81 -17.72
CA ILE A 77 18.64 -9.41 -18.00
C ILE A 77 17.14 -9.08 -17.86
N ASP A 78 16.24 -10.06 -18.06
CA ASP A 78 14.79 -9.91 -17.93
C ASP A 78 14.31 -9.75 -16.48
N GLU A 79 15.16 -10.11 -15.50
CA GLU A 79 14.92 -9.93 -14.07
C GLU A 79 15.66 -8.71 -13.48
N LEU A 80 16.23 -7.86 -14.34
CA LEU A 80 16.68 -6.53 -13.98
C LEU A 80 15.55 -5.52 -14.20
N PHE A 81 15.03 -4.95 -13.11
CA PHE A 81 13.97 -3.95 -13.12
C PHE A 81 14.54 -2.56 -12.87
N ILE A 82 14.30 -1.64 -13.80
CA ILE A 82 14.82 -0.27 -13.75
C ILE A 82 13.67 0.70 -13.98
N VAL A 83 13.56 1.72 -13.13
CA VAL A 83 12.71 2.89 -13.33
C VAL A 83 13.58 4.14 -13.34
N PRO A 84 13.20 5.23 -14.01
CA PRO A 84 13.96 6.47 -13.96
C PRO A 84 13.64 7.30 -12.71
N GLY A 85 14.62 8.08 -12.26
CA GLY A 85 14.47 9.12 -11.25
C GLY A 85 14.41 10.53 -11.83
N ASN A 86 14.34 11.55 -10.96
CA ASN A 86 14.23 12.95 -11.38
C ASN A 86 15.56 13.52 -11.92
N HIS A 87 16.69 12.84 -11.72
CA HIS A 87 17.98 13.18 -12.34
C HIS A 87 18.21 12.47 -13.68
N ASP A 88 17.37 11.49 -14.03
CA ASP A 88 17.41 10.78 -15.31
C ASP A 88 16.71 11.53 -16.46
N LEU A 89 15.99 12.62 -16.13
CA LEU A 89 15.36 13.52 -17.10
C LEU A 89 16.17 14.79 -17.36
N LYS A 90 16.01 15.37 -18.54
CA LYS A 90 16.57 16.68 -18.86
C LYS A 90 15.67 17.79 -18.30
N ARG A 91 16.11 18.48 -17.25
CA ARG A 91 15.43 19.68 -16.75
C ARG A 91 15.55 20.82 -17.77
N THR A 92 14.43 21.41 -18.17
CA THR A 92 14.38 22.53 -19.13
C THR A 92 13.39 23.60 -18.64
N GLN A 93 13.59 24.85 -19.06
CA GLN A 93 12.65 25.94 -18.73
C GLN A 93 11.21 25.63 -19.19
N MET A 94 11.07 25.04 -20.38
CA MET A 94 9.77 24.63 -20.91
C MET A 94 9.11 23.55 -20.03
N ARG A 95 9.87 22.56 -19.55
CA ARG A 95 9.38 21.58 -18.58
C ARG A 95 8.91 22.26 -17.30
N SER A 96 9.71 23.18 -16.72
CA SER A 96 9.34 23.89 -15.49
C SER A 96 8.05 24.71 -15.66
N VAL A 97 7.90 25.43 -16.78
CA VAL A 97 6.67 26.20 -17.11
C VAL A 97 5.47 25.26 -17.22
N LEU A 98 5.62 24.15 -17.94
CA LEU A 98 4.58 23.14 -18.06
C LEU A 98 4.18 22.57 -16.70
N LEU A 99 5.13 22.10 -15.88
CA LEU A 99 4.87 21.53 -14.56
C LEU A 99 4.15 22.52 -13.63
N ASN A 100 4.55 23.79 -13.63
CA ASN A 100 3.90 24.83 -12.84
C ASN A 100 2.42 25.02 -13.23
N GLY A 101 2.08 24.87 -14.52
CA GLY A 101 0.69 24.88 -14.99
C GLY A 101 -0.09 23.59 -14.69
N MET A 102 0.59 22.46 -14.48
CA MET A 102 -0.05 21.16 -14.27
C MET A 102 -0.37 20.83 -12.82
N ARG A 103 0.30 21.45 -11.83
CA ARG A 103 0.24 21.12 -10.39
C ARG A 103 -1.13 21.38 -9.74
N THR A 104 -2.11 20.61 -10.18
CA THR A 104 -3.49 20.59 -9.70
C THR A 104 -3.99 19.15 -9.73
N GLU A 105 -4.85 18.76 -8.78
CA GLU A 105 -5.31 17.37 -8.67
C GLU A 105 -6.28 16.96 -9.80
N GLN A 106 -6.82 17.93 -10.54
CA GLN A 106 -7.75 17.73 -11.65
C GLN A 106 -7.11 17.92 -13.04
N PHE A 107 -5.78 18.08 -13.12
CA PHE A 107 -5.12 18.23 -14.41
C PHE A 107 -5.38 17.00 -15.31
N LYS A 108 -5.79 17.26 -16.55
CA LYS A 108 -6.02 16.21 -17.55
C LYS A 108 -4.86 16.21 -18.54
N PHE A 109 -4.22 15.06 -18.69
CA PHE A 109 -3.10 14.91 -19.60
C PHE A 109 -3.61 14.69 -21.03
N GLU A 110 -3.29 15.63 -21.91
CA GLU A 110 -3.44 15.43 -23.35
C GLU A 110 -2.25 14.62 -23.90
N LYS A 111 -2.47 13.92 -25.01
CA LYS A 111 -1.45 13.08 -25.65
C LYS A 111 -0.20 13.88 -25.98
N GLU A 112 -0.35 15.09 -26.50
CA GLU A 112 0.74 16.00 -26.84
C GLU A 112 1.55 16.42 -25.60
N THR A 113 0.86 16.61 -24.47
CA THR A 113 1.51 16.91 -23.17
C THR A 113 2.35 15.72 -22.71
N ILE A 114 1.79 14.52 -22.81
CA ILE A 114 2.51 13.28 -22.45
C ILE A 114 3.76 13.12 -23.32
N GLU A 115 3.60 13.19 -24.64
CA GLU A 115 4.71 13.07 -25.59
C GLU A 115 5.79 14.13 -25.34
N GLN A 116 5.39 15.35 -24.95
CA GLN A 116 6.34 16.42 -24.67
C GLN A 116 7.16 16.16 -23.39
N LEU A 117 6.53 15.67 -22.32
CA LEU A 117 7.23 15.29 -21.09
C LEU A 117 8.12 14.06 -21.28
N GLN A 118 7.69 13.09 -22.09
CA GLN A 118 8.46 11.87 -22.38
C GLN A 118 9.79 12.16 -23.10
N LYS A 119 9.84 13.20 -23.96
CA LYS A 119 11.07 13.59 -24.67
C LYS A 119 12.23 13.93 -23.74
N ASP A 120 11.95 14.42 -22.52
CA ASP A 120 12.99 14.79 -21.56
C ASP A 120 13.75 13.56 -21.02
N PHE A 121 13.18 12.36 -21.14
CA PHE A 121 13.81 11.07 -20.77
C PHE A 121 14.60 10.43 -21.93
N LYS A 122 14.81 11.12 -23.06
CA LYS A 122 15.46 10.54 -24.25
C LYS A 122 16.80 9.85 -23.95
N LYS A 123 17.63 10.46 -23.07
CA LYS A 123 18.92 9.89 -22.67
C LYS A 123 18.74 8.57 -21.91
N TYR A 124 17.88 8.58 -20.88
CA TYR A 124 17.47 7.38 -20.13
C TYR A 124 16.95 6.28 -21.07
N MET A 125 15.98 6.58 -21.93
CA MET A 125 15.36 5.60 -22.83
C MET A 125 16.40 4.97 -23.80
N THR A 126 17.31 5.80 -24.32
CA THR A 126 18.40 5.31 -25.19
C THR A 126 19.33 4.36 -24.43
N PHE A 127 19.66 4.69 -23.18
CA PHE A 127 20.50 3.86 -22.34
C PHE A 127 19.81 2.57 -21.92
N TYR A 128 18.56 2.65 -21.47
CA TYR A 128 17.74 1.49 -21.12
C TYR A 128 17.71 0.49 -22.27
N ASN A 129 17.47 0.93 -23.50
CA ASN A 129 17.49 0.05 -24.68
C ASN A 129 18.87 -0.59 -24.93
N LYS A 130 19.97 0.07 -24.60
CA LYS A 130 21.32 -0.52 -24.70
C LYS A 130 21.59 -1.58 -23.64
N VAL A 131 20.96 -1.47 -22.47
CA VAL A 131 21.11 -2.42 -21.35
C VAL A 131 20.14 -3.60 -21.50
N LYS A 132 18.86 -3.31 -21.71
CA LYS A 132 17.76 -4.28 -21.70
C LYS A 132 17.40 -4.85 -23.07
N GLY A 133 17.83 -4.20 -24.16
CA GLY A 133 17.47 -4.62 -25.53
C GLY A 133 16.02 -4.29 -25.92
N GLU A 134 15.30 -3.51 -25.11
CA GLU A 134 13.91 -3.10 -25.36
C GLU A 134 13.68 -1.62 -25.03
N ASN A 135 12.57 -1.06 -25.52
CA ASN A 135 12.23 0.35 -25.31
C ASN A 135 11.53 0.57 -23.95
N SER A 136 11.92 1.62 -23.22
CA SER A 136 11.29 2.07 -21.99
C SER A 136 10.27 3.21 -22.22
N ASN A 137 9.56 3.21 -23.34
CA ASN A 137 8.56 4.22 -23.66
C ASN A 137 7.23 3.94 -22.95
N TYR A 138 7.22 4.07 -21.63
CA TYR A 138 6.05 3.91 -20.78
C TYR A 138 6.11 4.88 -19.59
N ILE A 139 4.94 5.24 -19.05
CA ILE A 139 4.84 5.91 -17.74
C ILE A 139 4.71 4.83 -16.65
N TYR A 140 3.84 3.84 -16.89
CA TYR A 140 3.66 2.69 -16.03
C TYR A 140 3.74 1.41 -16.86
N ARG A 141 4.24 0.33 -16.28
CA ARG A 141 4.30 -0.98 -16.92
C ARG A 141 4.14 -2.09 -15.89
N LEU A 142 3.23 -3.01 -16.16
CA LEU A 142 3.11 -4.26 -15.43
C LEU A 142 3.93 -5.35 -16.11
N VAL A 143 4.82 -5.99 -15.36
CA VAL A 143 5.54 -7.19 -15.78
C VAL A 143 5.00 -8.36 -14.97
N LYS A 144 4.32 -9.29 -15.65
CA LYS A 144 3.80 -10.51 -15.02
C LYS A 144 4.84 -11.62 -15.04
N LYS A 145 5.06 -12.29 -13.91
CA LYS A 145 5.86 -13.51 -13.80
C LYS A 145 5.03 -14.58 -13.10
N GLU A 146 5.59 -15.79 -13.02
CA GLU A 146 4.88 -16.94 -12.43
C GLU A 146 4.64 -16.78 -10.92
N LYS A 147 5.61 -16.21 -10.19
CA LYS A 147 5.57 -16.11 -8.71
C LYS A 147 5.31 -14.70 -8.19
N TYR A 148 5.63 -13.70 -8.98
CA TYR A 148 5.52 -12.29 -8.60
C TYR A 148 5.17 -11.44 -9.82
N ASN A 149 4.62 -10.26 -9.58
CA ASN A 149 4.38 -9.25 -10.58
C ASN A 149 5.10 -7.97 -10.17
N ILE A 150 5.66 -7.26 -11.13
CA ILE A 150 6.32 -5.98 -10.91
C ILE A 150 5.53 -4.86 -11.61
N PHE A 151 5.04 -3.91 -10.81
CA PHE A 151 4.39 -2.71 -11.30
C PHE A 151 5.40 -1.55 -11.30
N LEU A 152 5.97 -1.27 -12.46
CA LEU A 152 6.98 -0.22 -12.67
C LEU A 152 6.30 1.13 -12.84
N MET A 153 6.71 2.11 -12.04
CA MET A 153 6.21 3.47 -12.05
C MET A 153 7.32 4.47 -12.37
N ASN A 154 7.20 5.19 -13.49
CA ASN A 154 7.98 6.40 -13.71
C ASN A 154 7.40 7.54 -12.85
N THR A 155 7.71 7.51 -11.55
CA THR A 155 7.29 8.57 -10.62
C THR A 155 7.97 9.91 -10.90
N ALA A 156 9.01 9.94 -11.74
CA ALA A 156 9.68 11.17 -12.17
C ALA A 156 8.99 11.85 -13.36
N PHE A 157 7.92 11.25 -13.90
CA PHE A 157 7.24 11.75 -15.09
C PHE A 157 6.78 13.21 -14.96
N THR A 158 6.38 13.63 -13.76
CA THR A 158 5.97 15.01 -13.45
C THR A 158 6.94 15.72 -12.49
N ALA A 159 8.15 15.20 -12.34
CA ALA A 159 9.26 15.84 -11.63
C ALA A 159 10.07 16.73 -12.59
N GLY A 160 11.02 17.51 -12.10
CA GLY A 160 11.91 18.35 -12.90
C GLY A 160 12.05 19.78 -12.38
N THR A 161 11.68 20.05 -11.13
CA THR A 161 11.89 21.34 -10.46
C THR A 161 12.46 21.13 -9.05
N ASP A 162 12.89 22.20 -8.40
CA ASP A 162 13.37 22.12 -7.01
C ASP A 162 12.23 22.09 -5.98
N GLU A 163 10.98 22.20 -6.42
CA GLU A 163 9.79 22.18 -5.57
C GLU A 163 8.91 20.95 -5.83
N ASP A 164 9.49 19.83 -6.25
CA ASP A 164 8.72 18.64 -6.63
C ASP A 164 8.07 17.93 -5.44
N ASP A 165 8.68 17.99 -4.25
CA ASP A 165 8.21 17.31 -3.05
C ASP A 165 6.79 17.78 -2.66
N GLY A 166 5.87 16.83 -2.54
CA GLY A 166 4.46 17.06 -2.25
C GLY A 166 3.66 17.67 -3.41
N LYS A 167 4.27 17.83 -4.59
CA LYS A 167 3.67 18.47 -5.77
C LYS A 167 3.68 17.59 -7.01
N LEU A 168 4.18 16.35 -6.94
CA LEU A 168 4.06 15.42 -8.05
C LEU A 168 2.58 15.06 -8.29
N ILE A 169 2.20 14.90 -9.55
CA ILE A 169 0.86 14.48 -9.96
C ILE A 169 0.96 13.18 -10.74
N LEU A 170 -0.15 12.47 -10.84
CA LEU A 170 -0.21 11.17 -11.48
C LEU A 170 -1.00 11.31 -12.79
N GLU A 171 -0.42 10.82 -13.89
CA GLU A 171 -1.19 10.54 -15.10
C GLU A 171 -2.12 9.34 -14.79
N ILE A 172 -3.32 9.66 -14.30
CA ILE A 172 -4.21 8.70 -13.63
C ILE A 172 -4.79 7.67 -14.60
N ASP A 173 -5.03 8.05 -15.85
CA ASP A 173 -5.69 7.17 -16.82
C ASP A 173 -4.75 6.03 -17.23
N SER A 174 -3.50 6.32 -17.56
CA SER A 174 -2.48 5.29 -17.84
C SER A 174 -2.14 4.48 -16.59
N PHE A 175 -2.10 5.12 -15.42
CA PHE A 175 -1.86 4.41 -14.16
C PHE A 175 -2.95 3.37 -13.92
N TYR A 176 -4.22 3.77 -13.99
CA TYR A 176 -5.35 2.88 -13.76
C TYR A 176 -5.43 1.79 -14.83
N ASN A 177 -5.22 2.14 -16.10
CA ASN A 177 -5.23 1.17 -17.21
C ASN A 177 -4.18 0.08 -17.06
N GLU A 178 -3.03 0.41 -16.48
CA GLU A 178 -1.96 -0.55 -16.27
C GLU A 178 -2.17 -1.38 -15.00
N ILE A 179 -2.43 -0.74 -13.86
CA ILE A 179 -2.54 -1.43 -12.57
C ILE A 179 -3.75 -2.37 -12.51
N LYS A 180 -4.87 -2.03 -13.19
CA LYS A 180 -6.06 -2.89 -13.21
C LYS A 180 -5.83 -4.27 -13.82
N GLN A 181 -4.73 -4.47 -14.54
CA GLN A 181 -4.35 -5.77 -15.10
C GLN A 181 -3.85 -6.76 -14.03
N LEU A 182 -3.57 -6.29 -12.81
CA LEU A 182 -3.30 -7.13 -11.62
C LEU A 182 -4.58 -7.75 -11.03
N LYS A 183 -5.75 -7.34 -11.51
CA LYS A 183 -7.01 -7.97 -11.12
C LYS A 183 -6.93 -9.48 -11.35
N ASP A 184 -7.45 -10.24 -10.39
CA ASP A 184 -7.52 -11.71 -10.41
C ASP A 184 -6.12 -12.40 -10.39
N GLN A 185 -5.04 -11.68 -10.01
CA GLN A 185 -3.69 -12.23 -9.82
C GLN A 185 -3.40 -12.48 -8.33
N GLU A 186 -4.27 -13.24 -7.66
CA GLU A 186 -4.28 -13.35 -6.20
C GLU A 186 -3.12 -14.19 -5.64
N ASN A 187 -2.60 -15.15 -6.41
CA ASN A 187 -1.56 -16.09 -5.96
C ASN A 187 -0.11 -15.59 -6.13
N CYS A 188 0.09 -14.44 -6.79
CA CYS A 188 1.41 -13.85 -7.02
C CYS A 188 1.70 -12.73 -6.02
N ILE A 189 2.97 -12.53 -5.66
CA ILE A 189 3.40 -11.34 -4.90
C ILE A 189 3.43 -10.14 -5.84
N ASN A 190 2.71 -9.06 -5.54
CA ASN A 190 2.68 -7.88 -6.41
C ASN A 190 3.53 -6.77 -5.80
N ILE A 191 4.54 -6.31 -6.52
CA ILE A 191 5.53 -5.36 -6.03
C ILE A 191 5.47 -4.12 -6.89
N ALA A 192 5.25 -2.96 -6.28
CA ALA A 192 5.37 -1.69 -6.98
C ALA A 192 6.80 -1.14 -6.85
N ILE A 193 7.32 -0.54 -7.91
CA ILE A 193 8.65 0.07 -7.94
C ILE A 193 8.52 1.46 -8.54
N GLY A 194 9.06 2.46 -7.86
CA GLY A 194 9.18 3.82 -8.35
C GLY A 194 10.40 4.49 -7.75
N HIS A 195 10.70 5.71 -8.17
CA HIS A 195 11.84 6.44 -7.60
C HIS A 195 11.45 7.25 -6.36
N HIS A 196 10.35 7.99 -6.45
CA HIS A 196 9.88 8.86 -5.39
C HIS A 196 9.02 8.10 -4.38
N PRO A 197 9.18 8.33 -3.07
CA PRO A 197 8.19 7.97 -2.07
C PRO A 197 6.80 8.53 -2.43
N ILE A 198 5.74 7.86 -1.99
CA ILE A 198 4.37 8.31 -2.30
C ILE A 198 4.11 9.69 -1.69
N SER A 199 4.74 10.04 -0.57
CA SER A 199 4.67 11.36 0.06
C SER A 199 5.13 12.53 -0.84
N CYS A 200 5.90 12.27 -1.90
CA CYS A 200 6.27 13.28 -2.88
C CYS A 200 5.12 13.71 -3.81
N PHE A 201 4.01 12.96 -3.86
CA PHE A 201 2.82 13.32 -4.63
C PHE A 201 1.90 14.27 -3.85
N MET A 202 1.03 14.99 -4.56
CA MET A 202 -0.03 15.78 -3.92
C MET A 202 -0.97 14.90 -3.08
N ASN A 203 -1.46 15.39 -1.94
CA ASN A 203 -2.25 14.59 -1.00
C ASN A 203 -3.45 13.84 -1.63
N GLY A 204 -4.25 14.47 -2.49
CA GLY A 204 -5.35 13.78 -3.18
C GLY A 204 -4.89 12.74 -4.19
N ILE A 205 -3.67 12.88 -4.73
CA ILE A 205 -3.03 11.88 -5.60
C ILE A 205 -2.48 10.72 -4.78
N GLN A 206 -1.87 10.97 -3.62
CA GLN A 206 -1.43 9.92 -2.70
C GLN A 206 -2.58 8.96 -2.36
N LYS A 207 -3.74 9.51 -2.00
CA LYS A 207 -4.95 8.73 -1.72
C LYS A 207 -5.35 7.84 -2.90
N LYS A 208 -5.30 8.35 -4.13
CA LYS A 208 -5.60 7.57 -5.34
C LYS A 208 -4.60 6.42 -5.53
N ILE A 209 -3.31 6.66 -5.31
CA ILE A 209 -2.27 5.62 -5.41
C ILE A 209 -2.54 4.53 -4.38
N TRP A 210 -2.70 4.89 -3.10
CA TRP A 210 -2.95 3.93 -2.03
C TRP A 210 -4.24 3.13 -2.22
N ASN A 211 -5.33 3.78 -2.63
CA ASN A 211 -6.58 3.07 -2.93
C ASN A 211 -6.38 2.01 -4.02
N ASN A 212 -5.66 2.35 -5.10
CA ASN A 212 -5.39 1.38 -6.17
C ASN A 212 -4.39 0.29 -5.74
N PHE A 213 -3.40 0.62 -4.90
CA PHE A 213 -2.49 -0.38 -4.34
C PHE A 213 -3.24 -1.38 -3.44
N ASN A 214 -4.24 -0.92 -2.70
CA ASN A 214 -5.15 -1.77 -1.94
C ASN A 214 -6.02 -2.62 -2.87
N ASP A 215 -6.79 -1.98 -3.77
CA ASP A 215 -7.76 -2.65 -4.66
C ASP A 215 -7.11 -3.68 -5.61
N PHE A 216 -5.86 -3.44 -6.02
CA PHE A 216 -5.11 -4.30 -6.94
C PHE A 216 -3.95 -5.03 -6.27
N ASN A 217 -4.03 -5.19 -4.95
CA ASN A 217 -3.23 -6.14 -4.21
C ASN A 217 -1.70 -5.94 -4.28
N ILE A 218 -1.19 -4.70 -4.37
CA ILE A 218 0.25 -4.39 -4.22
C ILE A 218 0.72 -4.67 -2.80
N ASP A 219 1.63 -5.62 -2.61
CA ASP A 219 2.08 -6.06 -1.28
C ASP A 219 3.09 -5.12 -0.64
N PHE A 220 3.98 -4.53 -1.42
CA PHE A 220 4.94 -3.55 -0.95
C PHE A 220 5.45 -2.67 -2.09
N TYR A 221 5.97 -1.50 -1.71
CA TYR A 221 6.53 -0.51 -2.62
C TYR A 221 8.03 -0.32 -2.37
N LEU A 222 8.83 -0.35 -3.43
CA LEU A 222 10.27 -0.10 -3.39
C LEU A 222 10.60 1.25 -4.03
N CYS A 223 11.33 2.10 -3.31
CA CYS A 223 11.73 3.43 -3.81
C CYS A 223 13.09 3.94 -3.28
N GLY A 224 13.46 5.18 -3.62
CA GLY A 224 14.66 5.88 -3.13
C GLY A 224 14.44 7.40 -2.99
N HIS A 225 15.20 8.22 -3.74
CA HIS A 225 15.11 9.70 -3.82
C HIS A 225 15.62 10.47 -2.60
N LEU A 226 15.24 10.08 -1.37
CA LEU A 226 15.65 10.85 -0.17
C LEU A 226 17.09 10.58 0.28
N HIS A 227 17.83 9.72 -0.44
CA HIS A 227 19.22 9.34 -0.18
C HIS A 227 19.48 8.74 1.22
N LYS A 228 18.43 8.31 1.93
CA LYS A 228 18.50 7.67 3.24
C LYS A 228 17.67 6.40 3.23
N GLY A 229 18.18 5.35 3.85
CA GLY A 229 17.38 4.15 4.05
C GLY A 229 16.24 4.46 5.02
N ALA A 230 15.02 4.14 4.64
CA ALA A 230 13.85 4.36 5.49
C ALA A 230 12.76 3.33 5.18
N TYR A 231 11.73 3.32 6.01
CA TYR A 231 10.51 2.57 5.76
C TYR A 231 9.30 3.39 6.18
N ASP A 232 8.17 3.13 5.53
CA ASP A 232 6.89 3.70 5.88
C ASP A 232 5.79 2.64 5.71
N TYR A 233 4.62 2.88 6.29
CA TYR A 233 3.46 2.01 6.17
C TYR A 233 2.23 2.86 5.88
N ASP A 234 1.53 2.56 4.78
CA ASP A 234 0.17 3.07 4.65
C ASP A 234 -0.73 2.33 5.64
N LEU A 235 -1.34 3.10 6.54
CA LEU A 235 -2.33 2.62 7.52
C LEU A 235 -3.74 3.13 7.19
N SER A 236 -3.89 3.92 6.12
CA SER A 236 -5.17 4.52 5.74
C SER A 236 -6.03 3.61 4.87
N GLY A 237 -5.42 2.60 4.23
CA GLY A 237 -6.12 1.56 3.47
C GLY A 237 -6.69 0.42 4.31
N GLY A 238 -7.36 -0.53 3.64
CA GLY A 238 -7.94 -1.73 4.27
C GLY A 238 -6.90 -2.76 4.73
N ARG A 239 -5.62 -2.57 4.38
CA ARG A 239 -4.49 -3.39 4.83
C ARG A 239 -3.20 -2.57 4.87
N THR A 240 -2.22 -3.05 5.62
CA THR A 240 -0.89 -2.43 5.71
C THR A 240 -0.06 -2.72 4.47
N ILE A 241 0.37 -1.67 3.76
CA ILE A 241 1.28 -1.79 2.61
C ILE A 241 2.59 -1.07 2.96
N PRO A 242 3.69 -1.81 3.23
CA PRO A 242 4.98 -1.19 3.51
C PRO A 242 5.61 -0.55 2.28
N THR A 243 6.27 0.57 2.49
CA THR A 243 7.25 1.16 1.59
C THR A 243 8.64 0.93 2.15
N TYR A 244 9.55 0.44 1.31
CA TYR A 244 10.97 0.30 1.62
C TYR A 244 11.77 1.25 0.74
N GLN A 245 12.34 2.26 1.38
CA GLN A 245 13.15 3.27 0.73
C GLN A 245 14.62 2.91 0.88
N CYS A 246 15.29 2.69 -0.26
CA CYS A 246 16.73 2.51 -0.29
C CYS A 246 17.44 3.85 -0.11
N GLY A 247 18.56 3.83 0.61
CA GLY A 247 19.50 4.94 0.65
C GLY A 247 20.24 5.11 -0.68
N SER A 248 21.23 6.00 -0.67
CA SER A 248 21.94 6.36 -1.89
C SER A 248 22.86 5.24 -2.40
N GLY A 249 23.03 5.17 -3.72
CA GLY A 249 24.05 4.37 -4.37
C GLY A 249 25.37 5.13 -4.56
N ARG A 250 25.52 6.35 -4.01
CA ARG A 250 26.71 7.21 -4.15
C ARG A 250 27.09 7.85 -2.82
N VAL A 251 28.40 7.90 -2.54
CA VAL A 251 28.93 8.62 -1.38
C VAL A 251 28.68 10.12 -1.53
N ASP A 252 28.00 10.70 -0.53
CA ASP A 252 27.74 12.13 -0.38
C ASP A 252 27.65 12.48 1.12
N ASN A 253 27.79 13.76 1.46
CA ASN A 253 27.89 14.25 2.83
C ASN A 253 26.62 14.08 3.67
N TYR A 254 25.45 13.99 3.03
CA TYR A 254 24.15 13.86 3.72
C TYR A 254 23.48 12.50 3.49
N ALA A 255 24.02 11.70 2.58
CA ALA A 255 23.42 10.46 2.14
C ALA A 255 23.86 9.30 3.03
N THR A 256 22.95 8.36 3.26
CA THR A 256 23.31 7.03 3.77
C THR A 256 23.45 6.12 2.58
N VAL A 257 24.69 5.71 2.29
CA VAL A 257 24.95 4.82 1.16
C VAL A 257 24.56 3.40 1.53
N THR A 258 23.59 2.83 0.83
CA THR A 258 23.07 1.50 1.14
C THR A 258 22.71 0.69 -0.08
N PHE A 259 22.69 -0.63 0.07
CA PHE A 259 21.87 -1.52 -0.75
C PHE A 259 21.06 -2.44 0.15
N ILE A 260 19.94 -2.93 -0.36
CA ILE A 260 18.98 -3.76 0.39
C ILE A 260 18.89 -5.15 -0.24
N ILE A 261 18.88 -6.17 0.61
CA ILE A 261 18.49 -7.54 0.25
C ILE A 261 17.18 -7.87 0.96
N GLY A 262 16.15 -8.17 0.18
CA GLY A 262 14.90 -8.71 0.72
C GLY A 262 14.80 -10.20 0.45
N GLU A 263 14.19 -10.92 1.38
CA GLU A 263 13.94 -12.36 1.31
C GLU A 263 12.53 -12.63 1.84
N LEU A 264 11.73 -13.39 1.10
CA LEU A 264 10.35 -13.71 1.43
C LEU A 264 10.12 -15.20 1.18
N ASP A 265 9.71 -15.92 2.22
CA ASP A 265 9.26 -17.29 2.10
C ASP A 265 7.88 -17.31 1.42
N MET A 266 7.79 -18.03 0.30
CA MET A 266 6.62 -18.02 -0.57
C MET A 266 5.46 -18.86 -0.02
N ASP A 267 5.71 -19.70 0.98
CA ASP A 267 4.67 -20.51 1.61
C ASP A 267 4.03 -19.75 2.78
N THR A 268 4.86 -19.17 3.65
CA THR A 268 4.43 -18.46 4.86
C THR A 268 4.17 -16.97 4.65
N LYS A 269 4.66 -16.40 3.53
CA LYS A 269 4.59 -14.97 3.17
C LYS A 269 5.21 -14.05 4.24
N LYS A 270 6.13 -14.62 5.02
CA LYS A 270 6.99 -13.93 5.97
C LYS A 270 8.41 -13.88 5.44
N GLY A 271 9.14 -12.87 5.86
CA GLY A 271 10.44 -12.60 5.29
C GLY A 271 11.24 -11.62 6.11
N LYS A 272 12.33 -11.16 5.53
CA LYS A 272 13.17 -10.13 6.11
C LYS A 272 13.81 -9.25 5.07
N LEU A 273 14.15 -8.04 5.50
CA LEU A 273 14.87 -7.05 4.74
C LEU A 273 16.14 -6.70 5.49
N ILE A 274 17.28 -6.88 4.83
CA ILE A 274 18.61 -6.61 5.37
C ILE A 274 19.22 -5.50 4.54
N SER A 275 19.53 -4.38 5.19
CA SER A 275 20.26 -3.29 4.55
C SER A 275 21.74 -3.39 4.88
N TYR A 276 22.58 -3.05 3.92
CA TYR A 276 24.02 -2.93 4.08
C TYR A 276 24.41 -1.49 3.85
N LYS A 277 24.99 -0.84 4.85
CA LYS A 277 25.51 0.53 4.78
C LYS A 277 27.01 0.55 4.52
N TRP A 278 27.44 1.52 3.73
CA TRP A 278 28.85 1.85 3.59
C TRP A 278 29.30 2.71 4.77
N LEU A 279 30.31 2.24 5.49
CA LEU A 279 31.01 2.99 6.52
C LEU A 279 32.18 3.73 5.85
N LYS A 280 32.02 5.04 5.64
CA LYS A 280 32.96 5.84 4.86
C LYS A 280 34.36 5.88 5.48
N ASP A 281 34.45 6.05 6.79
CA ASP A 281 35.73 6.20 7.49
C ASP A 281 36.46 4.86 7.65
N GLU A 282 35.70 3.76 7.79
CA GLU A 282 36.22 2.40 7.90
C GLU A 282 36.40 1.70 6.53
N GLU A 283 35.94 2.33 5.44
CA GLU A 283 35.90 1.80 4.07
C GLU A 283 35.38 0.35 3.96
N CYS A 284 34.30 0.04 4.68
CA CYS A 284 33.71 -1.30 4.69
C CYS A 284 32.18 -1.29 4.73
N TRP A 285 31.57 -2.41 4.35
CA TRP A 285 30.12 -2.60 4.41
C TRP A 285 29.72 -3.26 5.74
N ALA A 286 28.73 -2.67 6.41
CA ALA A 286 28.15 -3.20 7.63
C ALA A 286 26.62 -3.30 7.51
N ILE A 287 26.00 -4.18 8.29
CA ILE A 287 24.54 -4.28 8.33
C ILE A 287 23.95 -3.01 8.96
N GLY A 288 22.84 -2.52 8.40
CA GLY A 288 22.12 -1.33 8.86
C GLY A 288 22.00 -0.26 7.78
N GLY A 289 21.69 0.98 8.18
CA GLY A 289 21.51 2.12 7.27
C GLY A 289 20.07 2.44 6.91
N ILE A 290 19.11 1.73 7.53
CA ILE A 290 17.70 2.12 7.53
C ILE A 290 17.39 2.84 8.84
N ASP A 291 16.83 4.03 8.74
CA ASP A 291 16.38 4.83 9.87
C ASP A 291 15.07 4.27 10.46
N GLY A 292 14.99 4.23 11.78
CA GLY A 292 13.78 3.85 12.53
C GLY A 292 13.99 2.73 13.53
N ARG A 293 13.18 2.72 14.60
CA ARG A 293 13.35 1.79 15.74
C ARG A 293 13.19 0.31 15.35
N ARG A 294 12.41 0.01 14.30
CA ARG A 294 12.23 -1.37 13.81
C ARG A 294 13.47 -1.90 13.07
N ALA A 295 14.33 -1.02 12.58
CA ALA A 295 15.54 -1.38 11.84
C ALA A 295 16.79 -1.53 12.72
N VAL A 296 16.71 -1.19 14.02
CA VAL A 296 17.84 -1.26 14.96
C VAL A 296 18.54 -2.62 14.99
N PRO A 297 17.83 -3.78 14.91
CA PRO A 297 18.49 -5.08 14.86
C PRO A 297 19.35 -5.32 13.60
N GLY A 298 19.24 -4.47 12.58
CA GLY A 298 19.92 -4.63 11.29
C GLY A 298 19.15 -5.48 10.28
N GLU A 299 18.16 -6.23 10.74
CA GLU A 299 17.17 -6.94 9.91
C GLU A 299 15.77 -6.42 10.25
N MET A 300 14.94 -6.19 9.24
CA MET A 300 13.54 -5.83 9.39
C MET A 300 12.65 -6.99 8.95
N GLU A 301 11.65 -7.32 9.75
CA GLU A 301 10.68 -8.36 9.38
C GLU A 301 9.75 -7.87 8.24
N ILE A 302 9.51 -8.74 7.27
CA ILE A 302 8.48 -8.60 6.25
C ILE A 302 7.36 -9.57 6.59
N ASN A 303 6.13 -9.07 6.63
CA ASN A 303 4.95 -9.90 6.82
C ASN A 303 3.83 -9.30 5.96
N LEU A 304 3.48 -9.98 4.87
CA LEU A 304 2.58 -9.46 3.87
C LEU A 304 1.13 -9.57 4.35
N ASP A 305 0.51 -8.42 4.62
CA ASP A 305 -0.81 -8.34 5.26
C ASP A 305 -1.90 -9.07 4.46
N ARG A 306 -1.82 -9.04 3.12
CA ARG A 306 -2.78 -9.73 2.23
C ARG A 306 -2.81 -11.25 2.42
N PHE A 307 -1.70 -11.83 2.87
CA PHE A 307 -1.56 -13.28 3.02
C PHE A 307 -1.40 -13.70 4.47
N LYS A 308 -1.59 -12.77 5.40
CA LYS A 308 -1.79 -13.21 6.77
C LYS A 308 -3.01 -14.12 6.73
N GLN A 309 -2.77 -15.40 6.96
CA GLN A 309 -3.80 -16.23 7.56
C GLN A 309 -4.12 -15.52 8.85
N ASP A 310 -5.21 -14.79 8.76
CA ASP A 310 -5.69 -14.07 9.88
C ASP A 310 -6.11 -15.10 10.91
N SER A 311 -5.26 -15.24 11.92
CA SER A 311 -5.78 -15.45 13.26
C SER A 311 -6.69 -14.29 13.70
N ASN A 312 -6.98 -13.29 12.84
CA ASN A 312 -7.98 -12.23 13.00
C ASN A 312 -8.21 -11.40 11.69
N VAL A 313 -9.27 -11.69 10.91
CA VAL A 313 -9.85 -10.95 9.73
C VAL A 313 -9.79 -11.64 8.34
N TYR A 314 -9.90 -12.96 8.30
CA TYR A 314 -10.77 -13.59 7.32
C TYR A 314 -12.08 -13.89 8.05
N VAL A 315 -13.13 -13.13 7.75
CA VAL A 315 -14.39 -13.81 7.45
C VAL A 315 -14.15 -14.35 6.04
N GLU A 316 -13.35 -15.41 5.96
CA GLU A 316 -13.53 -16.41 4.92
C GLU A 316 -15.00 -16.78 5.01
N ASP A 317 -15.57 -17.21 3.89
CA ASP A 317 -16.74 -18.07 3.87
C ASP A 317 -16.49 -19.40 4.62
N GLU A 318 -15.94 -19.37 5.84
CA GLU A 318 -16.51 -20.21 6.88
C GLU A 318 -17.91 -19.64 7.06
N ASP A 319 -18.92 -20.41 6.67
CA ASP A 319 -20.26 -20.25 7.22
C ASP A 319 -20.09 -19.93 8.71
N LEU A 320 -20.30 -18.67 9.14
CA LEU A 320 -20.32 -18.35 10.57
C LEU A 320 -21.37 -19.31 11.08
N ASP A 321 -20.97 -20.23 11.95
CA ASP A 321 -21.86 -21.25 12.48
C ASP A 321 -23.10 -20.53 13.01
N GLU A 322 -24.24 -20.68 12.32
CA GLU A 322 -25.48 -19.98 12.67
C GLU A 322 -25.86 -20.31 14.12
N ASP A 323 -25.54 -21.52 14.60
CA ASP A 323 -25.76 -21.89 15.99
C ASP A 323 -24.80 -21.17 16.93
N GLU A 324 -23.57 -20.86 16.51
CA GLU A 324 -22.65 -20.02 17.28
C GLU A 324 -23.11 -18.57 17.32
N PHE A 325 -23.51 -18.02 16.18
CA PHE A 325 -24.06 -16.67 16.13
C PHE A 325 -25.34 -16.56 16.96
N ARG A 326 -26.22 -17.57 16.92
CA ARG A 326 -27.39 -17.69 17.79
C ARG A 326 -26.99 -17.73 19.28
N ARG A 327 -25.95 -18.49 19.65
CA ARG A 327 -25.39 -18.49 21.02
C ARG A 327 -24.83 -17.12 21.42
N PHE A 328 -24.16 -16.42 20.52
CA PHE A 328 -23.71 -15.03 20.74
C PHE A 328 -24.92 -14.13 20.99
N MET A 329 -25.94 -14.17 20.14
CA MET A 329 -27.14 -13.35 20.25
C MET A 329 -27.85 -13.54 21.58
N MET A 330 -28.01 -14.79 22.03
CA MET A 330 -28.60 -15.09 23.34
C MET A 330 -27.79 -14.47 24.49
N LYS A 331 -26.46 -14.64 24.49
CA LYS A 331 -25.58 -14.09 25.52
C LYS A 331 -25.54 -12.57 25.50
N PHE A 332 -25.45 -11.97 24.31
CA PHE A 332 -25.43 -10.53 24.16
C PHE A 332 -26.74 -9.94 24.67
N HIS A 333 -27.87 -10.53 24.30
CA HIS A 333 -29.18 -10.12 24.78
C HIS A 333 -29.34 -10.23 26.31
N GLU A 334 -28.82 -11.29 26.94
CA GLU A 334 -28.78 -11.39 28.42
C GLU A 334 -28.04 -10.21 29.07
N LYS A 335 -26.99 -9.68 28.44
CA LYS A 335 -26.26 -8.50 28.93
C LYS A 335 -27.07 -7.22 28.80
N LEU A 336 -27.83 -7.08 27.71
CA LEU A 336 -28.68 -5.91 27.47
C LEU A 336 -29.78 -5.76 28.53
N LYS A 337 -30.27 -6.88 29.10
CA LYS A 337 -31.26 -6.86 30.20
C LYS A 337 -30.77 -6.17 31.48
N HIS A 338 -29.48 -5.83 31.59
CA HIS A 338 -28.89 -5.18 32.77
C HIS A 338 -28.58 -3.69 32.56
N SER A 339 -28.80 -3.16 31.36
CA SER A 339 -28.69 -1.73 31.05
C SER A 339 -30.07 -1.18 30.71
N GLY A 340 -30.66 -0.34 31.57
CA GLY A 340 -31.96 0.29 31.30
C GLY A 340 -31.90 1.14 30.02
N MET A 341 -32.86 0.93 29.11
CA MET A 341 -32.97 1.66 27.84
C MET A 341 -34.39 2.24 27.67
N GLU A 342 -34.48 3.42 27.05
CA GLU A 342 -35.73 4.13 26.72
C GLU A 342 -36.11 3.90 25.25
N ASP A 343 -37.42 3.82 24.96
CA ASP A 343 -38.01 3.42 23.66
C ASP A 343 -37.83 4.48 22.55
N ILE A 344 -37.48 4.05 21.34
CA ILE A 344 -37.50 4.85 20.11
C ILE A 344 -38.20 4.01 19.01
N ASN A 345 -39.31 4.52 18.50
CA ASN A 345 -40.16 3.85 17.51
C ASN A 345 -39.66 4.10 16.07
N ILE A 346 -39.62 3.07 15.21
CA ILE A 346 -38.98 3.14 13.88
C ILE A 346 -39.81 2.46 12.78
N ASP A 347 -39.79 3.03 11.57
CA ASP A 347 -40.56 2.60 10.37
C ASP A 347 -39.62 2.02 9.29
N PRO A 348 -39.79 0.77 8.83
CA PRO A 348 -38.87 0.14 7.86
C PRO A 348 -39.27 0.34 6.38
N LYS A 349 -38.32 0.78 5.53
CA LYS A 349 -38.43 0.82 4.04
C LYS A 349 -37.12 0.49 3.29
N ASP A 350 -37.22 0.26 1.98
CA ASP A 350 -36.23 -0.34 1.06
C ASP A 350 -34.74 -0.01 1.28
N VAL A 351 -33.90 -1.04 1.12
CA VAL A 351 -32.64 -1.29 1.83
C VAL A 351 -31.42 -0.96 0.99
N PHE A 352 -31.45 -1.34 -0.28
CA PHE A 352 -30.32 -1.14 -1.20
C PHE A 352 -30.15 0.34 -1.55
N GLU A 353 -31.25 1.07 -1.70
CA GLU A 353 -31.24 2.49 -2.00
C GLU A 353 -30.69 3.30 -0.82
N LYS A 354 -31.02 2.93 0.42
CA LYS A 354 -30.52 3.57 1.65
C LYS A 354 -29.03 3.36 1.86
N PHE A 355 -28.56 2.12 1.75
CA PHE A 355 -27.14 1.82 1.87
C PHE A 355 -26.33 2.47 0.73
N SER A 356 -26.89 2.57 -0.48
CA SER A 356 -26.25 3.28 -1.60
C SER A 356 -26.15 4.79 -1.37
N ASN A 357 -27.11 5.39 -0.67
CA ASN A 357 -27.10 6.82 -0.34
C ASN A 357 -26.10 7.15 0.77
N MET A 358 -25.79 6.19 1.64
CA MET A 358 -24.67 6.26 2.56
C MET A 358 -23.39 6.19 1.72
N LYS A 359 -22.54 7.23 1.74
CA LYS A 359 -21.30 7.33 0.93
C LYS A 359 -20.22 6.31 1.35
N CYS A 360 -20.53 5.02 1.28
CA CYS A 360 -19.67 3.91 1.60
C CYS A 360 -18.80 3.54 0.39
N ASN A 361 -17.62 2.99 0.64
CA ASN A 361 -16.80 2.42 -0.42
C ASN A 361 -17.33 1.02 -0.82
N LYS A 362 -16.88 0.52 -1.99
CA LYS A 362 -17.31 -0.79 -2.52
C LYS A 362 -16.92 -1.99 -1.63
N SER A 363 -15.95 -1.83 -0.73
CA SER A 363 -15.55 -2.88 0.20
C SER A 363 -16.62 -3.11 1.26
N VAL A 364 -17.16 -2.02 1.83
CA VAL A 364 -18.27 -2.11 2.81
C VAL A 364 -19.52 -2.69 2.17
N GLU A 365 -19.83 -2.30 0.93
CA GLU A 365 -20.97 -2.84 0.17
C GLU A 365 -20.89 -4.37 0.00
N LYS A 366 -19.70 -4.89 -0.35
CA LYS A 366 -19.47 -6.33 -0.42
C LYS A 366 -19.61 -7.01 0.95
N GLN A 367 -19.11 -6.40 2.01
CA GLN A 367 -19.25 -6.93 3.38
C GLN A 367 -20.72 -7.00 3.81
N TYR A 368 -21.49 -5.96 3.50
CA TYR A 368 -22.93 -5.93 3.76
C TYR A 368 -23.64 -7.10 3.07
N HIS A 369 -23.40 -7.32 1.77
CA HIS A 369 -24.01 -8.43 1.03
C HIS A 369 -23.63 -9.81 1.56
N SER A 370 -22.41 -9.96 2.07
CA SER A 370 -21.96 -11.21 2.69
C SER A 370 -22.66 -11.45 4.03
N LEU A 371 -22.76 -10.41 4.87
CA LEU A 371 -23.21 -10.53 6.25
C LEU A 371 -24.74 -10.44 6.42
N CYS A 372 -25.48 -9.90 5.44
CA CYS A 372 -26.94 -9.83 5.53
C CYS A 372 -27.62 -11.20 5.56
N ARG A 373 -26.91 -12.28 5.19
CA ARG A 373 -27.41 -13.66 5.29
C ARG A 373 -27.74 -14.09 6.73
N TYR A 374 -27.20 -13.42 7.75
CA TYR A 374 -27.45 -13.72 9.16
C TYR A 374 -28.61 -12.92 9.78
N PHE A 375 -29.22 -11.99 9.03
CA PHE A 375 -30.35 -11.22 9.53
C PHE A 375 -31.53 -12.09 9.98
N PRO A 376 -31.91 -13.16 9.25
CA PRO A 376 -33.00 -14.04 9.69
C PRO A 376 -32.77 -14.67 11.07
N VAL A 377 -31.51 -14.91 11.47
CA VAL A 377 -31.18 -15.43 12.82
C VAL A 377 -31.46 -14.36 13.88
N ILE A 378 -31.19 -13.09 13.57
CA ILE A 378 -31.52 -11.98 14.47
C ILE A 378 -33.04 -11.85 14.55
N ASP A 379 -33.73 -11.80 13.41
CA ASP A 379 -35.18 -11.68 13.33
C ASP A 379 -35.87 -12.79 14.13
N GLU A 380 -35.47 -14.05 13.97
CA GLU A 380 -36.02 -15.20 14.71
C GLU A 380 -35.91 -15.01 16.24
N ILE A 381 -34.77 -14.51 16.71
CA ILE A 381 -34.52 -14.31 18.14
C ILE A 381 -35.30 -13.10 18.65
N MET A 382 -35.28 -12.00 17.90
CA MET A 382 -35.90 -10.74 18.29
C MET A 382 -37.43 -10.80 18.21
N GLU A 383 -38.01 -11.55 17.26
CA GLU A 383 -39.45 -11.78 17.16
C GLU A 383 -39.99 -12.81 18.15
N SER A 384 -39.12 -13.46 18.93
CA SER A 384 -39.52 -14.43 19.95
C SER A 384 -40.57 -13.86 20.91
N THR A 385 -41.60 -14.65 21.19
CA THR A 385 -42.67 -14.30 22.14
C THR A 385 -42.17 -14.23 23.59
N LEU A 386 -40.95 -14.67 23.85
CA LEU A 386 -40.28 -14.61 25.15
C LEU A 386 -39.64 -13.25 25.45
N LEU A 387 -39.55 -12.35 24.45
CA LEU A 387 -38.99 -11.02 24.60
C LEU A 387 -40.09 -9.96 24.76
N THR A 388 -39.87 -9.02 25.67
CA THR A 388 -40.66 -7.79 25.80
C THR A 388 -40.35 -6.82 24.66
N GLN A 389 -41.23 -5.85 24.39
CA GLN A 389 -41.00 -4.85 23.34
C GLN A 389 -39.67 -4.10 23.52
N ILE A 390 -39.37 -3.66 24.75
CA ILE A 390 -38.10 -2.98 25.09
C ILE A 390 -36.89 -3.86 24.76
N GLU A 391 -36.99 -5.16 25.03
CA GLU A 391 -35.92 -6.12 24.73
C GLU A 391 -35.71 -6.27 23.21
N ARG A 392 -36.78 -6.19 22.41
CA ARG A 392 -36.67 -6.23 20.93
C ARG A 392 -36.02 -4.96 20.36
N GLU A 393 -36.20 -3.83 21.00
CA GLU A 393 -35.64 -2.55 20.55
C GLU A 393 -34.24 -2.28 21.13
N SER A 394 -33.70 -3.16 21.98
CA SER A 394 -32.42 -2.95 22.66
C SER A 394 -31.21 -2.78 21.72
N ILE A 395 -31.08 -3.64 20.71
CA ILE A 395 -29.99 -3.58 19.73
C ILE A 395 -30.13 -2.33 18.83
N PRO A 396 -31.30 -2.07 18.20
CA PRO A 396 -31.60 -0.79 17.54
C PRO A 396 -31.17 0.44 18.34
N ASN A 397 -31.58 0.50 19.60
CA ASN A 397 -31.35 1.66 20.46
C ASN A 397 -29.86 1.89 20.75
N ILE A 398 -29.06 0.83 20.90
CA ILE A 398 -27.60 0.97 21.04
C ILE A 398 -26.99 1.56 19.78
N VAL A 399 -27.35 1.00 18.62
CA VAL A 399 -26.77 1.44 17.34
C VAL A 399 -27.15 2.88 17.04
N ILE A 400 -28.40 3.29 17.29
CA ILE A 400 -28.86 4.68 17.15
C ILE A 400 -28.14 5.62 18.11
N SER A 401 -27.97 5.19 19.38
CA SER A 401 -27.23 5.97 20.37
C SER A 401 -25.79 6.22 19.95
N GLU A 402 -25.12 5.19 19.43
CA GLU A 402 -23.74 5.32 18.94
C GLU A 402 -23.66 6.12 17.64
N TYR A 403 -24.59 5.95 16.71
CA TYR A 403 -24.71 6.77 15.50
C TYR A 403 -24.76 8.26 15.85
N ASN A 404 -25.64 8.64 16.79
CA ASN A 404 -25.80 10.01 17.28
C ASN A 404 -24.51 10.63 17.85
N LYS A 405 -23.56 9.83 18.33
CA LYS A 405 -22.28 10.30 18.86
C LYS A 405 -21.24 10.59 17.76
N VAL A 406 -21.37 9.94 16.59
CA VAL A 406 -20.32 9.89 15.57
C VAL A 406 -20.69 10.55 14.25
N TRP A 407 -21.98 10.64 13.87
CA TRP A 407 -22.37 11.06 12.50
C TRP A 407 -21.92 12.47 12.12
N LYS A 408 -21.90 13.42 13.07
CA LYS A 408 -21.42 14.80 12.82
C LYS A 408 -19.90 14.91 12.69
N LYS A 409 -19.14 13.88 13.09
CA LYS A 409 -17.68 13.88 13.19
C LYS A 409 -17.01 13.05 12.10
N ALA A 410 -17.70 12.03 11.59
CA ALA A 410 -17.20 11.14 10.57
C ALA A 410 -17.22 11.80 9.17
N ILE A 411 -16.25 11.42 8.33
CA ILE A 411 -16.02 11.95 6.99
C ILE A 411 -16.97 11.30 5.98
N ASP A 412 -17.29 10.02 6.18
CA ASP A 412 -18.14 9.22 5.30
C ASP A 412 -18.85 8.07 6.04
N GLY A 413 -19.66 7.30 5.31
CA GLY A 413 -20.42 6.19 5.88
C GLY A 413 -19.54 5.05 6.39
N ASN A 414 -18.41 4.78 5.72
CA ASN A 414 -17.49 3.73 6.16
C ASN A 414 -16.96 4.04 7.55
N GLU A 415 -16.54 5.29 7.79
CA GLU A 415 -16.07 5.72 9.10
C GLU A 415 -17.18 5.69 10.17
N ILE A 416 -18.43 6.03 9.82
CA ILE A 416 -19.57 5.89 10.75
C ILE A 416 -19.73 4.44 11.22
N ILE A 417 -19.74 3.47 10.30
CA ILE A 417 -19.93 2.05 10.64
C ILE A 417 -18.79 1.57 11.54
N GLU A 418 -17.54 1.85 11.18
CA GLU A 418 -16.38 1.41 11.95
C GLU A 418 -16.35 2.03 13.35
N LEU A 419 -16.70 3.32 13.49
CA LEU A 419 -16.76 3.97 14.80
C LEU A 419 -17.89 3.41 15.69
N ILE A 420 -19.06 3.11 15.13
CA ILE A 420 -20.15 2.47 15.88
C ILE A 420 -19.72 1.09 16.36
N VAL A 421 -19.19 0.25 15.45
CA VAL A 421 -18.71 -1.10 15.78
C VAL A 421 -17.63 -1.04 16.85
N GLU A 422 -16.68 -0.12 16.73
CA GLU A 422 -15.60 0.03 17.70
C GLU A 422 -16.13 0.48 19.07
N ASN A 423 -17.06 1.43 19.12
CA ASN A 423 -17.64 1.88 20.39
C ASN A 423 -18.40 0.75 21.10
N ILE A 424 -19.26 0.01 20.38
CA ILE A 424 -19.99 -1.14 20.92
C ILE A 424 -18.99 -2.22 21.39
N PHE A 425 -17.98 -2.51 20.56
CA PHE A 425 -16.93 -3.45 20.91
C PHE A 425 -16.22 -3.07 22.22
N GLN A 426 -15.81 -1.82 22.39
CA GLN A 426 -15.12 -1.38 23.61
C GLN A 426 -15.99 -1.52 24.88
N ILE A 427 -17.32 -1.39 24.75
CA ILE A 427 -18.25 -1.56 25.88
C ILE A 427 -18.34 -3.03 26.29
N TYR A 428 -18.43 -3.95 25.34
CA TYR A 428 -18.80 -5.36 25.61
C TYR A 428 -17.68 -6.39 25.47
N LYS A 429 -16.48 -5.99 25.03
CA LYS A 429 -15.34 -6.91 24.78
C LYS A 429 -14.94 -7.75 25.99
N ASP A 430 -15.06 -7.21 27.20
CA ASP A 430 -14.62 -7.89 28.43
C ASP A 430 -15.74 -8.77 29.02
N GLU A 431 -16.96 -8.68 28.48
CA GLU A 431 -18.13 -9.42 28.95
C GLU A 431 -18.44 -10.67 28.12
N LEU A 432 -17.84 -10.79 26.94
CA LEU A 432 -18.16 -11.81 25.95
C LEU A 432 -16.91 -12.60 25.60
N ASN A 433 -16.96 -13.92 25.80
CA ASN A 433 -15.83 -14.81 25.61
C ASN A 433 -15.65 -15.23 24.13
N TYR A 434 -15.40 -14.25 23.25
CA TYR A 434 -15.07 -14.44 21.84
C TYR A 434 -13.76 -13.71 21.51
N SER A 435 -13.04 -14.15 20.48
CA SER A 435 -11.88 -13.39 19.97
C SER A 435 -12.31 -11.99 19.54
N ASN A 436 -11.44 -11.00 19.70
CA ASN A 436 -11.74 -9.60 19.34
C ASN A 436 -12.29 -9.46 17.92
N THR A 437 -11.72 -10.16 16.94
CA THR A 437 -12.19 -10.09 15.56
C THR A 437 -13.57 -10.69 15.36
N LYS A 438 -13.83 -11.87 15.93
CA LYS A 438 -15.13 -12.52 15.85
C LYS A 438 -16.20 -11.64 16.50
N LEU A 439 -15.86 -11.03 17.62
CA LEU A 439 -16.75 -10.11 18.31
C LEU A 439 -17.04 -8.84 17.50
N LYS A 440 -16.02 -8.22 16.88
CA LYS A 440 -16.21 -7.08 15.96
C LYS A 440 -17.05 -7.48 14.74
N THR A 441 -16.90 -8.70 14.23
CA THR A 441 -17.71 -9.22 13.13
C THR A 441 -19.17 -9.35 13.55
N TYR A 442 -19.45 -9.93 14.72
CA TYR A 442 -20.81 -10.02 15.26
C TYR A 442 -21.45 -8.65 15.48
N PHE A 443 -20.72 -7.69 16.05
CA PHE A 443 -21.22 -6.33 16.17
C PHE A 443 -21.44 -5.65 14.83
N LYS A 444 -20.60 -5.93 13.82
CA LYS A 444 -20.80 -5.44 12.46
C LYS A 444 -22.07 -6.01 11.82
N ILE A 445 -22.39 -7.29 12.02
CA ILE A 445 -23.67 -7.88 11.60
C ILE A 445 -24.84 -7.16 12.28
N LEU A 446 -24.76 -6.94 13.60
CA LEU A 446 -25.79 -6.23 14.36
C LEU A 446 -25.97 -4.79 13.89
N VAL A 447 -24.88 -4.07 13.62
CA VAL A 447 -24.93 -2.71 13.08
C VAL A 447 -25.58 -2.71 11.70
N TYR A 448 -25.21 -3.61 10.79
CA TYR A 448 -25.86 -3.71 9.49
C TYR A 448 -27.34 -4.08 9.58
N TRP A 449 -27.71 -4.96 10.52
CA TRP A 449 -29.10 -5.32 10.76
C TRP A 449 -29.90 -4.15 11.37
N SER A 450 -29.35 -3.43 12.34
CA SER A 450 -30.00 -2.23 12.87
C SER A 450 -30.07 -1.12 11.82
N ILE A 451 -29.09 -0.98 10.93
CA ILE A 451 -29.21 -0.05 9.79
C ILE A 451 -30.39 -0.45 8.88
N TYR A 452 -30.60 -1.74 8.70
CA TYR A 452 -31.73 -2.30 7.94
C TYR A 452 -33.08 -2.01 8.65
N GLU A 453 -33.16 -2.16 9.98
CA GLU A 453 -34.40 -1.96 10.75
C GLU A 453 -34.71 -0.49 11.10
N CYS A 454 -33.69 0.35 11.28
CA CYS A 454 -33.80 1.57 12.11
C CYS A 454 -33.71 2.90 11.36
N ASP A 455 -33.78 2.91 10.03
CA ASP A 455 -33.80 4.14 9.21
C ASP A 455 -32.68 5.17 9.52
N ILE A 456 -31.53 4.69 10.01
CA ILE A 456 -30.43 5.48 10.59
C ILE A 456 -29.84 6.53 9.61
N PHE A 457 -30.07 6.38 8.30
CA PHE A 457 -29.53 7.25 7.25
C PHE A 457 -30.57 8.07 6.49
N ASN A 458 -31.81 8.15 6.98
CA ASN A 458 -32.88 8.90 6.31
C ASN A 458 -32.97 10.36 6.80
N ASP A 459 -31.91 11.14 6.63
CA ASP A 459 -31.90 12.60 6.88
C ASP A 459 -32.65 13.39 5.78
N SER A 460 -33.72 12.83 5.21
CA SER A 460 -34.64 13.59 4.35
C SER A 460 -35.92 14.04 5.07
N ILE A 461 -36.08 13.74 6.36
CA ILE A 461 -37.24 14.18 7.15
C ILE A 461 -36.80 14.56 8.57
N GLN A 462 -37.14 15.80 8.97
CA GLN A 462 -36.87 16.51 10.24
C GLN A 462 -35.61 17.41 10.17
N GLU A 463 -35.66 18.73 10.05
CA GLU A 463 -36.71 19.75 10.22
C GLU A 463 -36.38 21.00 9.37
N GLU A 464 -37.37 21.88 9.31
CA GLU A 464 -37.49 23.24 8.72
C GLU A 464 -36.27 24.17 8.74
#